data_AF-A0AAE3XJF7-F1
#
_entry.id   AF-A0AAE3XJF7-F1
#
_cell.length_a   1.000
_cell.length_b   1.000
_cell.length_c   1.000
_cell.angle_alpha   90.00
_cell.angle_beta   90.00
_cell.angle_gamma   90.00
#
_symmetry.space_group_name_H-M   'P 1'
#
loop_
_entity.id
_entity.type
_entity.pdbx_description
1 polymer ?
#
loop_
_entity_poly.entity_id
_entity_poly.type
_entity_poly.pdbx_seq_one_letter_code
_entity_poly.pdbx_strand_id
1 'polypeptide(L)'
;MASLIFAVWMLFFDSNDLISQFKLRRKLSQLSGQREYFLKEIEKIKKDREELMNNKELLEKFARERYLMKKDGEDIYIIEYED
;
A
#
# COMPACT_ATOMS: atom_id res chain seq x y z
N MET A 1 -37.91 -21.92 35.43
CA MET A 1 -36.53 -21.46 35.74
C MET A 1 -35.56 -21.77 34.59
N ALA A 2 -35.53 -23.01 34.08
CA ALA A 2 -34.71 -23.39 32.92
C ALA A 2 -34.96 -22.55 31.64
N SER A 3 -36.22 -22.16 31.38
CA SER A 3 -36.59 -21.31 30.25
C SER A 3 -35.99 -19.90 30.31
N LEU A 4 -35.87 -19.32 31.50
CA LEU A 4 -35.28 -18.00 31.69
C LEU A 4 -33.77 -18.05 31.49
N ILE A 5 -33.12 -19.11 31.97
CA ILE A 5 -31.69 -19.36 31.77
C ILE A 5 -31.40 -19.60 30.28
N PHE A 6 -32.24 -20.37 29.59
CA PHE A 6 -32.14 -20.58 28.15
C PHE A 6 -32.35 -19.29 27.35
N ALA A 7 -33.30 -18.44 27.75
CA ALA A 7 -33.52 -17.14 27.11
C ALA A 7 -32.34 -16.18 27.29
N VAL A 8 -31.73 -16.14 28.49
CA VAL A 8 -30.49 -15.38 28.74
C VAL A 8 -29.34 -15.96 27.91
N TRP A 9 -29.20 -17.27 27.82
CA TRP A 9 -28.17 -17.90 26.99
C TRP A 9 -28.34 -17.57 25.51
N MET A 10 -29.55 -17.72 24.96
CA MET A 10 -29.88 -17.31 23.59
C MET A 10 -29.58 -15.83 23.37
N LEU A 11 -29.99 -14.95 24.27
CA LEU A 11 -29.75 -13.50 24.11
C LEU A 11 -28.27 -13.14 24.17
N PHE A 12 -27.49 -13.69 25.10
CA PHE A 12 -26.07 -13.35 25.26
C PHE A 12 -25.13 -14.10 24.30
N PHE A 13 -25.41 -15.37 23.96
CA PHE A 13 -24.60 -16.12 22.99
C PHE A 13 -24.96 -15.76 21.53
N ASP A 14 -26.20 -15.39 21.21
CA ASP A 14 -26.55 -14.82 19.89
C ASP A 14 -26.03 -13.37 19.74
N SER A 15 -25.95 -12.59 20.83
CA SER A 15 -25.37 -11.23 20.82
C SER A 15 -23.89 -11.18 20.37
N ASN A 16 -23.16 -12.29 20.51
CA ASN A 16 -21.81 -12.41 19.96
C ASN A 16 -21.78 -12.42 18.42
N ASP A 17 -22.90 -12.74 17.76
CA ASP A 17 -23.01 -12.62 16.31
C ASP A 17 -22.96 -11.15 15.89
N LEU A 18 -23.80 -10.28 16.47
CA LEU A 18 -23.87 -8.86 16.10
C LEU A 18 -22.54 -8.12 16.28
N ILE A 19 -21.84 -8.35 17.40
CA ILE A 19 -20.52 -7.74 17.65
C ILE A 19 -19.49 -8.27 16.65
N SER A 20 -19.53 -9.57 16.34
CA SER A 20 -18.62 -10.19 15.38
C SER A 20 -18.88 -9.71 13.95
N GLN A 21 -20.15 -9.58 13.55
CA GLN A 21 -20.57 -9.03 12.28
C GLN A 21 -20.15 -7.56 12.13
N PHE A 22 -20.26 -6.76 13.20
CA PHE A 22 -19.77 -5.38 13.18
C PHE A 22 -18.24 -5.32 13.02
N LYS A 23 -17.49 -6.15 13.74
CA LYS A 23 -16.02 -6.25 13.59
C LYS A 23 -15.63 -6.69 12.18
N LEU A 24 -16.32 -7.67 11.62
CA LEU A 24 -16.12 -8.15 10.25
C LEU A 24 -16.39 -7.06 9.22
N ARG A 25 -17.51 -6.33 9.35
CA ARG A 25 -17.84 -5.20 8.46
C ARG A 25 -16.81 -4.08 8.55
N ARG A 26 -16.35 -3.73 9.75
CA ARG A 26 -15.26 -2.75 9.92
C ARG A 26 -13.97 -3.22 9.27
N LYS A 27 -13.57 -4.47 9.49
CA LYS A 27 -12.37 -5.05 8.87
C LYS A 27 -12.47 -5.07 7.35
N LEU A 28 -13.64 -5.41 6.83
CA LEU A 28 -13.91 -5.39 5.39
C LEU A 28 -13.81 -3.96 4.82
N SER A 29 -14.41 -2.98 5.49
CA SER A 29 -14.29 -1.56 5.09
C SER A 29 -12.84 -1.08 5.12
N GLN A 30 -12.07 -1.45 6.15
CA GLN A 30 -10.64 -1.12 6.24
C GLN A 30 -9.84 -1.74 5.10
N LEU A 31 -10.04 -3.03 4.82
CA LEU A 31 -9.36 -3.73 3.74
C LEU A 31 -9.73 -3.16 2.36
N SER A 32 -11.00 -2.83 2.15
CA SER A 32 -11.45 -2.17 0.92
C SER A 32 -10.81 -0.79 0.75
N GLY A 33 -10.71 0.01 1.81
CA GLY A 33 -10.02 1.30 1.79
C GLY A 33 -8.53 1.17 1.49
N GLN A 34 -7.84 0.20 2.10
CA GLN A 34 -6.44 -0.09 1.80
C GLN A 34 -6.26 -0.52 0.34
N ARG A 35 -7.14 -1.40 -0.16
CA ARG A 35 -7.12 -1.84 -1.56
C ARG A 35 -7.27 -0.66 -2.52
N GLU A 36 -8.23 0.22 -2.27
CA GLU A 36 -8.45 1.41 -3.10
C GLU A 36 -7.24 2.35 -3.07
N TYR A 37 -6.67 2.59 -1.88
CA TYR A 37 -5.46 3.38 -1.72
C TYR A 37 -4.30 2.82 -2.55
N PHE A 38 -4.00 1.52 -2.44
CA PHE A 38 -2.91 0.91 -3.19
C PHE A 38 -3.17 0.90 -4.71
N LEU A 39 -4.42 0.71 -5.14
CA LEU A 39 -4.75 0.80 -6.57
C LEU A 39 -4.48 2.20 -7.14
N LYS A 40 -4.84 3.25 -6.39
CA LYS A 40 -4.54 4.64 -6.78
C LYS A 40 -3.04 4.91 -6.81
N GLU A 41 -2.29 4.43 -5.82
CA GLU A 41 -0.84 4.62 -5.79
C GLU A 41 -0.15 3.87 -6.95
N ILE A 42 -0.61 2.65 -7.28
CA ILE A 42 -0.12 1.90 -8.45
C ILE A 42 -0.39 2.67 -9.75
N GLU A 43 -1.59 3.24 -9.92
CA GLU A 43 -1.93 4.03 -11.10
C GLU A 43 -1.05 5.27 -11.22
N LYS A 44 -0.84 5.99 -10.12
CA LYS A 44 0.07 7.14 -10.04
C LYS A 44 1.50 6.74 -10.40
N ILE A 45 2.06 5.70 -9.79
CA ILE A 45 3.42 5.22 -10.08
C ILE A 45 3.55 4.79 -11.55
N LYS A 46 2.53 4.16 -12.11
CA LYS A 46 2.54 3.78 -13.54
C LYS A 46 2.61 5.01 -14.43
N LYS A 47 1.81 6.05 -14.12
CA LYS A 47 1.85 7.32 -14.85
C LYS A 47 3.21 7.99 -14.72
N ASP A 48 3.74 8.11 -13.51
CA ASP A 48 5.06 8.70 -13.25
C ASP A 48 6.16 7.94 -14.00
N ARG A 49 6.07 6.61 -14.04
CA ARG A 49 6.98 5.76 -14.81
C ARG A 49 6.86 5.99 -16.31
N GLU A 50 5.65 6.08 -16.85
CA GLU A 50 5.44 6.37 -18.27
C GLU A 50 6.01 7.75 -18.64
N GLU A 51 5.77 8.77 -17.83
CA GLU A 51 6.34 10.11 -18.04
C GLU A 51 7.88 10.08 -17.97
N LEU A 52 8.46 9.37 -17.01
CA LEU A 52 9.91 9.19 -16.90
C LEU A 52 10.49 8.46 -18.12
N MET A 53 9.86 7.37 -18.55
CA MET A 53 10.37 6.55 -19.66
C MET A 53 10.17 7.21 -21.03
N ASN A 54 9.15 8.03 -21.20
CA ASN A 54 8.89 8.76 -22.44
C ASN A 54 9.82 9.97 -22.62
N ASN A 55 10.47 10.44 -21.55
CA ASN A 55 11.46 11.50 -21.61
C ASN A 55 12.87 10.94 -21.42
N LYS A 56 13.56 10.73 -22.55
CA LYS A 56 14.93 10.17 -22.58
C LYS A 56 15.93 10.96 -21.74
N GLU A 57 15.77 12.27 -21.62
CA GLU A 57 16.66 13.13 -20.81
C GLU A 57 16.42 12.92 -19.32
N LEU A 58 15.16 12.86 -18.89
CA LEU A 58 14.80 12.56 -17.50
C LEU A 58 15.23 11.14 -17.10
N LEU A 59 15.07 10.17 -18.01
CA LEU A 59 15.51 8.81 -17.79
C LEU A 59 17.04 8.70 -17.63
N GLU A 60 17.80 9.37 -18.51
CA GLU A 60 19.27 9.39 -18.42
C GLU A 60 19.73 10.06 -17.12
N LYS A 61 19.11 11.19 -16.75
CA LYS A 61 19.40 11.88 -15.48
C LYS A 61 19.12 10.97 -14.27
N PHE A 62 17.94 10.33 -14.23
CA PHE A 62 17.57 9.41 -13.16
C PHE A 62 18.54 8.21 -13.05
N ALA A 63 18.90 7.61 -14.19
CA ALA A 63 19.85 6.50 -14.23
C ALA A 63 21.25 6.91 -13.74
N ARG A 64 21.71 8.11 -14.08
CA ARG A 64 23.00 8.65 -13.63
C ARG A 64 23.02 9.02 -12.15
N GLU A 65 21.97 9.67 -11.64
CA GLU A 65 21.93 10.13 -10.24
C GLU A 65 21.62 9.00 -9.24
N ARG A 66 20.70 8.09 -9.57
CA ARG A 66 20.27 7.02 -8.65
C ARG A 66 21.10 5.76 -8.74
N TYR A 67 21.54 5.41 -9.95
CA TYR A 67 22.19 4.14 -10.23
C TYR A 67 23.62 4.30 -10.74
N LEU A 68 24.12 5.55 -10.86
CA LEU A 68 25.47 5.84 -11.35
C LEU A 68 25.74 5.14 -12.68
N MET A 69 24.74 5.07 -13.57
CA MET A 69 24.89 4.45 -14.88
C MET A 69 25.83 5.29 -15.77
N LYS A 70 26.74 4.60 -16.47
CA LYS A 70 27.64 5.17 -17.47
C LYS A 70 27.42 4.54 -18.85
N LYS A 71 27.74 5.29 -19.91
CA LYS A 71 27.87 4.72 -21.25
C LYS A 71 29.24 4.06 -21.42
N ASP A 72 29.35 3.17 -22.40
CA ASP A 72 30.63 2.55 -22.74
C ASP A 72 31.65 3.64 -23.16
N GLY A 73 32.82 3.64 -22.51
CA GLY A 73 33.85 4.66 -22.72
C GLY A 73 33.72 5.93 -21.85
N GLU A 74 32.74 6.01 -20.95
CA GLU A 74 32.65 7.07 -19.93
C GLU A 74 33.26 6.61 -18.59
N ASP A 75 33.89 7.56 -17.87
CA ASP A 75 34.35 7.40 -16.50
C ASP A 75 33.52 8.28 -15.55
N ILE A 76 33.02 7.69 -14.45
CA ILE A 76 32.23 8.38 -13.42
C ILE A 76 33.11 8.66 -12.22
N TYR A 77 33.11 9.92 -11.77
CA TYR A 77 33.79 10.36 -10.56
C TYR A 77 32.74 10.77 -9.53
N ILE A 78 32.78 10.16 -8.34
CA ILE A 78 31.96 10.54 -7.19
C ILE A 78 32.85 11.40 -6.29
N ILE A 79 32.45 12.64 -6.06
CA ILE A 79 33.18 13.56 -5.18
C ILE A 79 32.41 13.60 -3.86
N GLU A 80 32.97 12.97 -2.84
CA GLU A 80 32.49 13.06 -1.47
C GLU A 80 33.33 14.10 -0.73
N TYR A 81 32.68 15.02 -0.03
CA TYR A 81 33.33 15.93 0.90
C TYR A 81 33.26 15.27 2.27
N GLU A 82 34.41 14.99 2.88
CA GLU A 82 34.46 14.63 4.31
C GLU A 82 34.14 15.90 5.12
N ASP A 83 33.17 15.83 6.02
CA ASP A 83 32.85 16.89 7.00
C ASP A 83 33.95 17.04 8.06
#